data_AF-A0A2S6QD88-F1
#
_entry.id   AF-A0A2S6QD88-F1
#
_cell.length_a   1.000
_cell.length_b   1.000
_cell.length_c   1.000
_cell.angle_alpha   90.00
_cell.angle_beta   90.00
_cell.angle_gamma   90.00
#
_symmetry.space_group_name_H-M   'P 1'
#
loop_
_entity.id
_entity.type
_entity.pdbx_description
1 polymer ?
#
loop_
_entity_poly.entity_id
_entity_poly.type
_entity_poly.pdbx_seq_one_letter_code
_entity_poly.pdbx_strand_id
1 'polypeptide(L)' 'TIQKQNITETCIMVGDGYTDLEAFKDKACTHFIGFGIHTQRDIIKKEAKHFAQTMDEFNHILNALITK' A
#
# COMPACT_ATOMS: atom_id res chain seq x y z
N THR A 1 8.09 22.92 13.01
CA THR A 1 7.21 22.03 13.78
C THR A 1 6.49 21.12 12.81
N ILE A 2 6.81 19.83 12.78
CA ILE A 2 6.05 18.88 11.95
C ILE A 2 4.68 18.74 12.59
N GLN A 3 3.64 19.25 11.93
CA GLN A 3 2.27 19.11 12.41
C GLN A 3 1.87 17.64 12.26
N LYS A 4 1.65 16.95 13.39
CA LYS A 4 0.95 15.66 13.38
C LYS A 4 -0.46 15.91 12.89
N GLN A 5 -0.75 15.52 11.65
CA GLN A 5 -2.13 15.45 11.18
C GLN A 5 -2.80 14.29 11.91
N ASN A 6 -3.93 14.56 12.57
CA ASN A 6 -4.83 13.51 13.04
C ASN A 6 -5.56 12.98 11.80
N ILE A 7 -4.91 12.07 11.08
CA ILE A 7 -5.53 11.38 9.95
C ILE A 7 -6.54 10.39 10.55
N THR A 8 -7.80 10.81 10.66
CA THR A 8 -8.94 9.91 10.89
C THR A 8 -9.38 9.20 9.61
N GLU A 9 -8.69 9.46 8.50
CA GLU A 9 -8.97 8.96 7.17
C GLU A 9 -8.09 7.75 6.82
N THR A 10 -8.60 6.88 5.95
CA THR A 10 -7.85 5.73 5.43
C THR A 10 -6.61 6.22 4.66
N CYS A 11 -5.41 5.85 5.12
CA CYS A 11 -4.15 6.16 4.45
C CYS A 11 -3.61 4.89 3.77
N ILE A 12 -3.53 4.91 2.44
CA ILE A 12 -3.11 3.75 1.65
C ILE A 12 -1.75 4.05 1.01
N MET A 13 -0.73 3.26 1.35
CA MET A 13 0.56 3.26 0.68
C MET A 13 0.52 2.31 -0.53
N VAL A 14 1.10 2.73 -1.65
CA VAL A 14 1.17 1.96 -2.89
C VAL A 14 2.59 2.03 -3.43
N GLY A 15 3.21 0.88 -3.67
CA GLY A 15 4.58 0.85 -4.22
C GLY A 15 5.13 -0.56 -4.41
N ASP A 16 6.26 -0.65 -5.11
CA ASP A 16 7.02 -1.88 -5.33
C ASP A 16 8.31 -1.93 -4.48
N GLY A 17 8.58 -0.88 -3.70
CA GLY A 17 9.80 -0.68 -2.96
C GLY A 17 9.71 -1.20 -1.52
N TYR A 18 10.88 -1.54 -0.98
CA TYR A 18 11.01 -1.90 0.43
C TYR A 18 10.68 -0.72 1.36
N THR A 19 11.02 0.51 0.97
CA THR A 19 10.70 1.73 1.71
C THR A 19 9.19 1.97 1.84
N ASP A 20 8.40 1.56 0.84
CA ASP A 20 6.94 1.66 0.89
C ASP A 20 6.36 0.66 1.90
N LEU A 21 6.92 -0.55 1.92
CA LEU A 21 6.60 -1.57 2.91
C LEU A 21 7.01 -1.14 4.32
N GLU A 22 8.17 -0.49 4.49
CA GLU A 22 8.63 0.05 5.77
C GLU A 22 7.66 1.09 6.32
N ALA A 23 7.18 2.02 5.49
CA ALA A 23 6.18 3.01 5.91
C ALA A 23 4.91 2.37 6.48
N PHE A 24 4.48 1.24 5.92
CA PHE A 24 3.37 0.46 6.45
C PHE A 24 3.72 -0.26 7.76
N LYS A 25 4.89 -0.91 7.83
CA LYS A 25 5.36 -1.58 9.05
C LYS A 25 5.52 -0.61 10.23
N ASP A 26 5.93 0.62 9.94
CA ASP A 26 6.08 1.72 10.90
C ASP A 26 4.75 2.41 11.24
N LYS A 27 3.62 1.91 10.72
CA LYS A 27 2.27 2.44 10.96
C LYS A 27 2.09 3.89 10.50
N ALA A 28 2.85 4.35 9.50
CA ALA A 28 2.65 5.66 8.87
C ALA A 28 1.42 5.68 7.96
N CYS A 29 0.89 4.51 7.58
CA CYS A 29 -0.33 4.33 6.81
C CYS A 29 -1.14 3.14 7.36
N THR A 30 -2.43 3.04 7.00
CA THR A 30 -3.33 1.99 7.48
C THR A 30 -3.36 0.76 6.57
N HIS A 31 -3.05 0.94 5.29
CA HIS A 31 -2.98 -0.13 4.31
C HIS A 31 -1.76 -0.01 3.41
N PHE A 32 -1.29 -1.15 2.92
CA PHE A 32 -0.27 -1.23 1.88
C PHE A 32 -0.75 -2.11 0.73
N ILE A 33 -0.57 -1.62 -0.49
CA ILE A 33 -0.77 -2.35 -1.74
C ILE A 33 0.60 -2.45 -2.43
N GLY A 34 1.15 -3.66 -2.49
CA GLY A 34 2.32 -3.94 -3.32
C GLY A 34 1.95 -3.85 -4.79
N PHE A 35 2.70 -3.06 -5.57
CA PHE A 35 2.33 -2.77 -6.97
C PHE A 35 3.38 -3.22 -7.97
N GLY A 36 3.21 -4.43 -8.51
CA GLY A 36 4.18 -5.13 -9.36
C GLY A 36 3.95 -5.03 -10.86
N ILE A 37 3.33 -3.96 -11.37
CA ILE A 37 3.04 -3.81 -12.81
C ILE A 37 4.32 -3.72 -13.67
N HIS A 38 5.39 -3.13 -13.12
CA HIS A 38 6.67 -2.98 -13.81
C HIS A 38 7.77 -3.87 -13.24
N THR A 39 7.84 -4.01 -11.92
CA THR A 39 8.86 -4.83 -11.24
C THR A 39 8.20 -5.64 -10.13
N GLN A 40 8.43 -6.96 -10.12
CA GLN A 40 7.90 -7.85 -9.10
C GLN A 40 9.03 -8.25 -8.15
N ARG A 41 9.00 -7.71 -6.94
CA ARG A 41 9.98 -8.06 -5.91
C ARG A 41 9.38 -9.11 -4.97
N ASP A 42 10.08 -10.22 -4.80
CA ASP A 42 9.62 -11.34 -3.97
C ASP A 42 9.28 -10.91 -2.54
N ILE A 43 10.09 -10.02 -1.97
CA ILE A 43 9.84 -9.49 -0.62
C ILE A 43 8.49 -8.75 -0.54
N ILE A 44 8.14 -7.96 -1.55
CA ILE A 44 6.86 -7.23 -1.57
C ILE A 44 5.71 -8.20 -1.80
N LYS A 45 5.84 -9.15 -2.74
CA LYS A 45 4.83 -10.19 -2.97
C LYS A 45 4.53 -11.01 -1.72
N LYS A 46 5.56 -11.32 -0.93
CA LYS A 46 5.45 -12.13 0.29
C LYS A 46 4.85 -11.35 1.46
N GLU A 47 5.22 -10.08 1.61
CA GLU A 47 4.90 -9.29 2.80
C GLU A 47 3.68 -8.38 2.63
N ALA A 48 3.34 -8.00 1.39
CA ALA A 48 2.18 -7.16 1.13
C ALA A 48 0.89 -7.97 1.29
N LYS A 49 -0.02 -7.50 2.14
CA LYS A 49 -1.36 -8.09 2.31
C LYS A 49 -2.18 -8.04 1.02
N HIS A 50 -1.99 -6.99 0.24
CA HIS A 50 -2.60 -6.80 -1.07
C HIS A 50 -1.49 -6.62 -2.10
N PHE A 51 -1.59 -7.30 -3.24
CA PHE A 51 -0.61 -7.20 -4.31
C PHE A 51 -1.33 -7.14 -5.66
N ALA A 52 -0.97 -6.17 -6.50
CA ALA A 52 -1.50 -6.00 -7.84
C ALA A 52 -0.38 -6.04 -8.88
N GLN A 53 -0.60 -6.80 -9.95
CA GLN A 53 0.28 -6.93 -11.12
C GLN A 53 -0.30 -6.20 -12.33
N THR A 54 -1.55 -5.77 -12.27
CA THR A 54 -2.26 -5.05 -13.33
C THR A 54 -3.03 -3.88 -12.76
N MET A 55 -3.44 -2.94 -13.61
CA MET A 55 -4.32 -1.84 -13.21
C MET A 55 -5.69 -2.34 -12.75
N ASP A 56 -6.21 -3.42 -13.34
CA ASP A 56 -7.49 -3.99 -12.97
C ASP A 56 -7.45 -4.60 -11.55
N GLU A 57 -6.41 -5.34 -11.24
CA GLU A 57 -6.16 -5.86 -9.88
C GLU A 57 -6.04 -4.70 -8.87
N PHE A 58 -5.29 -3.65 -9.24
CA PHE A 58 -5.14 -2.47 -8.40
C PHE A 58 -6.47 -1.79 -8.13
N ASN A 59 -7.27 -1.51 -9.16
CA ASN A 59 -8.58 -0.88 -9.04
C ASN A 59 -9.53 -1.73 -8.19
N HIS A 60 -9.50 -3.06 -8.36
CA HIS A 60 -10.31 -3.97 -7.54
C HIS A 60 -9.95 -3.88 -6.05
N ILE A 61 -8.65 -3.93 -5.73
CA ILE A 61 -8.14 -3.82 -4.36
C ILE A 61 -8.48 -2.45 -3.77
N LEU A 62 -8.23 -1.37 -4.53
CA LEU A 62 -8.48 0.00 -4.07
C LEU A 62 -9.96 0.20 -3.73
N ASN A 63 -10.86 -0.20 -4.62
CA ASN A 63 -12.31 -0.12 -4.39
C ASN A 63 -12.73 -0.88 -3.12
N ALA A 64 -12.15 -2.05 -2.86
CA ALA A 64 -12.44 -2.84 -1.66
C ALA A 64 -11.94 -2.19 -0.35
N LEU A 65 -10.91 -1.33 -0.42
CA LEU A 65 -10.35 -0.63 0.73
C LEU A 65 -11.04 0.71 1.03
N ILE A 66 -11.51 1.43 0.00
CA ILE A 66 -12.14 2.75 0.17
C ILE A 66 -13.65 2.69 0.43
N THR A 67 -14.31 1.56 0.13
CA THR A 67 -15.78 1.40 0.29
C THR A 67 -16.16 0.78 1.65
N LYS A 68 -15.22 0.70 2.59
CA LYS A 68 -15.45 0.23 3.97
C LYS A 68 -15.59 1.39 4.92
#